data_AF-A0A9W6T1T7-F1
#
_entry.id   AF-A0A9W6T1T7-F1
#
_cell.length_a   1.000
_cell.length_b   1.000
_cell.length_c   1.000
_cell.angle_alpha   90.00
_cell.angle_beta   90.00
_cell.angle_gamma   90.00
#
_symmetry.space_group_name_H-M   'P 1'
#
loop_
_entity.id
_entity.type
_entity.pdbx_description
1 polymer ?
#
loop_
_entity_poly.entity_id
_entity_poly.type
_entity_poly.pdbx_seq_one_letter_code
_entity_poly.pdbx_strand_id
1 'polypeptide(L)'
;MDLIQFNRRKELFDMMFGKLQEIATNEYNFQIRGFATSIWDESLYKAWSSIVCSLIPNISLYEKHLVQFNQILNAKEIVLFEKTTFLVISAANQTSSSSGLTPAQINKNGKSLAQPTRELDPKRFEKISNIIKTFKQSVSKLRTSFSNLILEGGNVSIYLEALTNNIYIMIILDHRTDNSGYRVDDQNLVLENIKKAREWFEKIESSRTTS
;
A
#
# COMPACT_ATOMS: atom_id res chain seq x y z
N MET A 1 -3.45 11.84 -18.74
CA MET A 1 -3.26 10.64 -19.61
C MET A 1 -4.56 10.10 -20.19
N ASP A 2 -5.70 10.42 -19.60
CA ASP A 2 -7.06 10.04 -19.97
C ASP A 2 -7.52 10.57 -21.34
N LEU A 3 -7.15 11.79 -21.72
CA LEU A 3 -7.46 12.39 -23.02
C LEU A 3 -6.72 11.74 -24.21
N ILE A 4 -5.79 10.81 -23.93
CA ILE A 4 -4.99 10.09 -24.91
C ILE A 4 -5.55 8.68 -25.08
N GLN A 5 -5.65 8.22 -26.33
CA GLN A 5 -6.05 6.86 -26.66
C GLN A 5 -5.13 5.82 -25.98
N PHE A 6 -5.72 4.77 -25.42
CA PHE A 6 -5.02 3.80 -24.57
C PHE A 6 -3.74 3.22 -25.20
N ASN A 7 -3.80 2.86 -26.48
CA ASN A 7 -2.69 2.34 -27.27
C ASN A 7 -1.51 3.30 -27.42
N ARG A 8 -1.73 4.63 -27.37
CA ARG A 8 -0.68 5.65 -27.56
C ARG A 8 -0.11 6.19 -26.26
N ARG A 9 -0.73 5.86 -25.11
CA ARG A 9 -0.34 6.39 -23.79
C ARG A 9 1.11 6.08 -23.46
N LYS A 10 1.53 4.83 -23.62
CA LYS A 10 2.89 4.40 -23.27
C LYS A 10 3.94 5.08 -24.16
N GLU A 11 3.72 5.02 -25.47
CA GLU A 11 4.61 5.63 -26.46
C GLU A 11 4.82 7.13 -26.21
N LEU A 12 3.74 7.89 -26.02
CA LEU A 12 3.83 9.33 -25.77
C LEU A 12 4.51 9.65 -24.43
N PHE A 13 4.22 8.87 -23.39
CA PHE A 13 4.89 9.03 -22.10
C PHE A 13 6.40 8.77 -22.23
N ASP A 14 6.80 7.66 -22.85
CA ASP A 14 8.21 7.29 -23.00
C ASP A 14 8.97 8.33 -23.84
N MET A 15 8.35 8.84 -24.91
CA MET A 15 8.92 9.91 -25.75
C MET A 15 9.12 11.21 -24.96
N MET A 16 8.10 11.66 -24.22
CA MET A 16 8.18 12.89 -23.44
C MET A 16 9.16 12.75 -22.27
N PHE A 17 9.11 11.63 -21.55
CA PHE A 17 9.98 11.36 -20.42
C PHE A 17 11.44 11.23 -20.84
N GLY A 18 11.72 10.61 -22.00
CA GLY A 18 13.07 10.53 -22.56
C GLY A 18 13.69 11.92 -22.77
N LYS A 19 12.93 12.86 -23.36
CA LYS A 19 13.38 14.26 -23.54
C LYS A 19 13.65 14.96 -22.21
N LEU A 20 12.75 14.80 -21.24
CA LEU A 20 12.93 15.39 -19.90
C LEU A 20 14.14 14.80 -19.18
N GLN A 21 14.37 13.49 -19.32
CA GLN A 21 15.49 12.79 -18.69
C GLN A 21 16.82 13.21 -19.31
N GLU A 22 16.87 13.39 -20.63
CA GLU A 22 18.05 13.89 -21.33
C GLU A 22 18.44 15.29 -20.84
N ILE A 23 17.49 16.23 -20.81
CA ILE A 23 17.72 17.60 -20.31
C ILE A 23 18.15 17.57 -18.84
N ALA A 24 17.41 16.85 -17.99
CA ALA A 24 17.70 16.79 -16.56
C ALA A 24 19.08 16.20 -16.25
N THR A 25 19.50 15.16 -16.99
CA THR A 25 20.79 14.48 -16.77
C THR A 25 21.94 15.27 -17.37
N ASN A 26 21.80 15.74 -18.62
CA ASN A 26 22.90 16.37 -19.35
C ASN A 26 23.19 17.81 -18.90
N GLU A 27 22.15 18.60 -18.62
CA GLU A 27 22.32 20.01 -18.25
C GLU A 27 22.47 20.20 -16.74
N TYR A 28 21.76 19.40 -15.93
CA TYR A 28 21.65 19.63 -14.48
C TYR A 28 22.10 18.46 -13.61
N ASN A 29 22.49 17.32 -14.21
CA ASN A 29 22.88 16.09 -13.51
C ASN A 29 21.85 15.60 -12.47
N PHE A 30 20.56 15.81 -12.75
CA PHE A 30 19.46 15.38 -11.89
C PHE A 30 18.91 14.01 -12.29
N GLN A 31 18.70 13.16 -11.29
CA GLN A 31 17.96 11.90 -11.46
C GLN A 31 16.47 12.15 -11.24
N ILE A 32 15.69 12.04 -12.32
CA ILE A 32 14.23 12.25 -12.27
C ILE A 32 13.46 10.92 -12.38
N ARG A 33 12.23 10.92 -11.86
CA ARG A 33 11.26 9.83 -12.01
C ARG A 33 9.94 10.41 -12.54
N GLY A 34 9.42 9.83 -13.62
CA GLY A 34 8.16 10.25 -14.23
C GLY A 34 7.00 9.33 -13.85
N PHE A 35 5.79 9.90 -13.84
CA PHE A 35 4.55 9.15 -13.67
C PHE A 35 3.52 9.59 -14.71
N ALA A 36 2.95 8.63 -15.42
CA ALA A 36 1.83 8.84 -16.32
C ALA A 36 0.52 8.93 -15.52
N THR A 37 0.05 10.14 -15.22
CA THR A 37 -1.10 10.35 -14.31
C THR A 37 -2.40 10.78 -15.01
N SER A 38 -3.52 10.50 -14.36
CA SER A 38 -4.84 11.06 -14.64
C SER A 38 -5.61 11.25 -13.34
N ILE A 39 -6.47 12.29 -13.30
CA ILE A 39 -7.41 12.50 -12.18
C ILE A 39 -8.59 11.52 -12.20
N TRP A 40 -8.77 10.78 -13.31
CA TRP A 40 -9.89 9.86 -13.52
C TRP A 40 -9.55 8.40 -13.23
N ASP A 41 -8.31 8.09 -12.85
CA ASP A 41 -7.88 6.73 -12.55
C ASP A 41 -6.93 6.67 -11.34
N GLU A 42 -6.50 5.46 -10.97
CA GLU A 42 -5.65 5.20 -9.80
C GLU A 42 -4.23 5.75 -9.91
N SER A 43 -3.79 6.15 -11.11
CA SER A 43 -2.40 6.50 -11.37
C SER A 43 -1.93 7.74 -10.59
N LEU A 44 -2.86 8.63 -10.24
CA LEU A 44 -2.57 9.77 -9.38
C LEU A 44 -2.13 9.33 -7.98
N TYR A 45 -2.80 8.33 -7.40
CA TYR A 45 -2.42 7.77 -6.10
C TYR A 45 -1.04 7.11 -6.16
N LYS A 46 -0.67 6.50 -7.30
CA LYS A 46 0.67 5.94 -7.50
C LYS A 46 1.76 6.99 -7.40
N ALA A 47 1.58 8.08 -8.14
CA ALA A 47 2.54 9.17 -8.19
C ALA A 47 2.70 9.81 -6.81
N TRP A 48 1.60 10.21 -6.18
CA TRP A 48 1.63 10.87 -4.88
C TRP A 48 2.12 9.95 -3.77
N SER A 49 1.77 8.66 -3.78
CA SER A 49 2.30 7.72 -2.78
C SER A 49 3.82 7.61 -2.91
N SER A 50 4.36 7.50 -4.14
CA SER A 50 5.82 7.45 -4.33
C SER A 50 6.51 8.75 -3.93
N ILE A 51 5.92 9.91 -4.22
CA ILE A 51 6.50 11.21 -3.86
C ILE A 51 6.50 11.38 -2.35
N VAL A 52 5.35 11.18 -1.70
CA VAL A 52 5.21 11.36 -0.25
C VAL A 52 6.07 10.35 0.50
N CYS A 53 6.11 9.08 0.08
CA CYS A 53 6.96 8.07 0.73
C CYS A 53 8.45 8.45 0.73
N SER A 54 8.94 9.14 -0.31
CA SER A 54 10.33 9.61 -0.32
C SER A 54 10.65 10.70 0.71
N LEU A 55 9.62 11.34 1.28
CA LEU A 55 9.74 12.38 2.28
C LEU A 55 9.47 11.87 3.70
N ILE A 56 8.98 10.63 3.87
CA ILE A 56 8.68 10.07 5.18
C ILE A 56 10.00 9.67 5.87
N PRO A 57 10.37 10.29 6.99
CA PRO A 57 11.53 9.86 7.76
C PRO A 57 11.27 8.47 8.36
N ASN A 58 12.33 7.69 8.56
CA ASN A 58 12.28 6.38 9.22
C ASN A 58 11.34 5.35 8.55
N ILE A 59 11.16 5.43 7.22
CA ILE A 59 10.33 4.44 6.47
C ILE A 59 10.79 3.00 6.69
N SER A 60 12.11 2.79 6.85
CA SER A 60 12.71 1.50 7.16
C SER A 60 12.25 0.91 8.50
N LEU A 61 11.91 1.76 9.48
CA LEU A 61 11.40 1.31 10.77
C LEU A 61 9.94 0.86 10.65
N TYR A 62 9.12 1.59 9.88
CA TYR A 62 7.76 1.15 9.55
C TYR A 62 7.77 -0.21 8.85
N GLU A 63 8.63 -0.38 7.84
CA GLU A 63 8.79 -1.65 7.12
C GLU A 63 9.20 -2.78 8.05
N LYS A 64 10.20 -2.56 8.91
CA LYS A 64 10.67 -3.58 9.87
C LYS A 64 9.56 -4.03 10.81
N HIS A 65 8.84 -3.10 11.43
CA HIS A 65 7.74 -3.43 12.34
C HIS A 65 6.55 -4.04 11.61
N LEU A 66 6.27 -3.61 10.38
CA LEU A 66 5.21 -4.20 9.57
C LEU A 66 5.51 -5.65 9.20
N VAL A 67 6.75 -5.98 8.85
CA VAL A 67 7.19 -7.35 8.59
C VAL A 67 7.08 -8.21 9.85
N GLN A 68 7.54 -7.70 11.00
CA GLN A 68 7.39 -8.40 12.28
C GLN A 68 5.91 -8.64 12.63
N PHE A 69 5.06 -7.65 12.41
CA PHE A 69 3.63 -7.79 12.66
C PHE A 69 2.97 -8.78 11.70
N ASN A 70 3.39 -8.79 10.43
CA ASN A 70 2.93 -9.77 9.45
C ASN A 70 3.33 -11.21 9.81
N GLN A 71 4.50 -11.41 10.41
CA GLN A 71 4.92 -12.72 10.91
C GLN A 71 4.03 -13.22 12.07
N ILE A 72 3.59 -12.32 12.95
CA ILE A 72 2.71 -12.65 14.09
C ILE A 72 1.31 -13.02 13.60
N LEU A 73 0.74 -12.19 12.71
CA LEU A 73 -0.59 -12.45 12.16
C LEU A 73 -0.61 -13.55 11.11
N ASN A 74 0.55 -13.85 10.52
CA ASN A 74 0.67 -14.73 9.36
C ASN A 74 -0.31 -14.35 8.25
N ALA A 75 -0.48 -13.04 8.04
CA ALA A 75 -1.42 -12.49 7.08
C ALA A 75 -0.87 -12.57 5.66
N LYS A 76 -1.74 -12.80 4.68
CA LYS A 76 -1.37 -12.88 3.26
C LYS A 76 -0.63 -11.61 2.82
N GLU A 77 -1.21 -10.47 3.18
CA GLU A 77 -0.72 -9.13 2.89
C GLU A 77 -1.19 -8.16 3.97
N ILE A 78 -0.30 -7.27 4.41
CA ILE A 78 -0.61 -6.14 5.28
C ILE A 78 -0.14 -4.86 4.61
N VAL A 79 -0.98 -3.82 4.64
CA VAL A 79 -0.69 -2.52 4.03
C VAL A 79 -0.96 -1.40 5.02
N LEU A 80 -0.05 -0.43 5.11
CA LEU A 80 -0.21 0.81 5.86
C LEU A 80 -0.58 1.95 4.92
N PHE A 81 -1.58 2.73 5.31
CA PHE A 81 -2.05 3.91 4.59
C PHE A 81 -2.02 5.14 5.49
N GLU A 82 -1.67 6.31 4.95
CA GLU A 82 -1.86 7.57 5.66
C GLU A 82 -3.36 7.88 5.77
N LYS A 83 -3.81 8.30 6.95
CA LYS A 83 -5.24 8.28 7.31
C LYS A 83 -6.11 9.18 6.45
N THR A 84 -5.61 10.37 6.12
CA THR A 84 -6.35 11.44 5.47
C THR A 84 -6.39 11.25 3.96
N THR A 85 -5.22 11.12 3.34
CA THR A 85 -5.01 10.99 1.90
C THR A 85 -5.19 9.56 1.42
N PHE A 86 -5.05 8.57 2.31
CA PHE A 86 -5.06 7.14 2.00
C PHE A 86 -3.96 6.75 1.00
N LEU A 87 -2.85 7.49 0.99
CA LEU A 87 -1.65 7.11 0.26
C LEU A 87 -0.97 5.95 0.97
N VAL A 88 -0.40 5.06 0.17
CA VAL A 88 0.32 3.88 0.67
C VAL A 88 1.61 4.35 1.33
N ILE A 89 1.89 3.84 2.53
CA ILE A 89 3.14 4.08 3.26
C ILE A 89 4.07 2.87 3.07
N SER A 90 3.60 1.68 3.44
CA SER A 90 4.39 0.44 3.41
C SER A 90 3.48 -0.76 3.24
N ALA A 91 4.01 -1.87 2.75
CA ALA A 91 3.30 -3.13 2.59
C ALA A 91 4.22 -4.32 2.89
N ALA A 92 3.66 -5.41 3.40
CA ALA A 92 4.36 -6.67 3.68
C ALA A 92 3.51 -7.85 3.23
N ASN A 93 4.14 -8.86 2.60
CA ASN A 93 3.51 -10.08 2.12
C ASN A 93 4.15 -11.32 2.76
N GLN A 94 3.44 -12.44 2.84
CA GLN A 94 3.99 -13.70 3.39
C GLN A 94 5.24 -14.20 2.63
N THR A 95 5.32 -13.94 1.33
CA THR A 95 6.44 -14.39 0.49
C THR A 95 7.69 -13.53 0.64
N SER A 96 7.59 -12.37 1.30
CA SER A 96 8.68 -11.40 1.47
C SER A 96 9.56 -11.71 2.68
N SER A 97 9.82 -12.98 2.98
CA SER A 97 10.72 -13.40 4.07
C SER A 97 12.20 -13.06 3.81
N SER A 98 12.54 -12.34 2.74
CA SER A 98 13.95 -12.00 2.43
C SER A 98 14.18 -10.75 1.55
N SER A 99 13.29 -9.74 1.51
CA SER A 99 13.65 -8.44 0.89
C SER A 99 12.67 -7.32 1.29
N GLY A 100 13.14 -6.40 2.14
CA GLY A 100 12.46 -5.13 2.43
C GLY A 100 12.52 -4.20 1.23
N LEU A 101 11.56 -4.34 0.32
CA LEU A 101 11.45 -3.51 -0.87
C LEU A 101 10.11 -2.76 -0.84
N THR A 102 10.21 -1.44 -0.88
CA THR A 102 9.10 -0.54 -1.19
C THR A 102 8.35 -1.00 -2.46
N PRO A 103 7.04 -0.72 -2.60
CA PRO A 103 6.27 -1.00 -3.82
C PRO A 103 6.86 -0.35 -5.09
N ALA A 104 7.75 0.65 -4.95
CA ALA A 104 8.45 1.29 -6.05
C ALA A 104 9.64 0.49 -6.62
N GLN A 105 10.12 -0.56 -5.93
CA GLN A 105 11.30 -1.35 -6.35
C GLN A 105 10.98 -2.74 -6.93
N ILE A 106 9.71 -3.16 -6.91
CA ILE A 106 9.28 -4.45 -7.50
C ILE A 106 9.55 -4.53 -9.01
N ASN A 107 9.65 -3.40 -9.71
CA ASN A 107 9.75 -3.38 -11.18
C ASN A 107 11.16 -3.49 -11.78
N LYS A 108 12.25 -3.65 -11.01
CA LYS A 108 13.62 -3.66 -11.58
C LYS A 108 14.27 -5.03 -11.76
N ASN A 109 13.87 -6.06 -11.03
CA ASN A 109 14.54 -7.37 -11.09
C ASN A 109 13.62 -8.43 -11.69
N GLY A 110 13.42 -8.35 -13.01
CA GLY A 110 12.82 -9.41 -13.79
C GLY A 110 13.71 -10.66 -13.79
N LYS A 111 13.37 -11.63 -12.94
CA LYS A 111 13.46 -13.09 -13.12
C LYS A 111 13.41 -13.78 -11.75
N SER A 112 12.22 -14.22 -11.35
CA SER A 112 12.10 -15.36 -10.44
C SER A 112 11.38 -16.46 -11.21
N LEU A 113 12.12 -17.54 -11.48
CA LEU A 113 11.61 -18.77 -12.05
C LEU A 113 10.92 -19.54 -10.90
N ALA A 114 9.65 -19.24 -10.65
CA ALA A 114 8.79 -20.03 -9.78
C ALA A 114 7.36 -20.05 -10.35
N GLN A 115 6.71 -21.21 -10.20
CA GLN A 115 5.39 -21.62 -10.68
C GLN A 115 4.26 -20.57 -10.62
N PRO A 116 3.17 -20.73 -11.40
CA PRO A 116 2.12 -19.72 -11.59
C PRO A 116 1.24 -19.56 -10.34
N THR A 117 1.77 -18.99 -9.27
CA THR A 117 0.96 -18.35 -8.23
C THR A 117 0.33 -17.13 -8.88
N ARG A 118 -1.00 -17.12 -9.04
CA ARG A 118 -1.80 -15.99 -9.56
C ARG A 118 -1.15 -14.66 -9.15
N GLU A 119 -0.48 -14.00 -10.10
CA GLU A 119 0.17 -12.72 -9.82
C GLU A 119 -0.92 -11.72 -9.43
N LEU A 120 -0.87 -11.26 -8.18
CA LEU A 120 -1.78 -10.23 -7.68
C LEU A 120 -1.57 -8.95 -8.50
N ASP A 121 -2.64 -8.21 -8.76
CA ASP A 121 -2.57 -6.97 -9.53
C ASP A 121 -1.51 -6.02 -8.94
N PRO A 122 -0.48 -5.63 -9.71
CA PRO A 122 0.59 -4.77 -9.23
C PRO A 122 0.10 -3.35 -8.89
N LYS A 123 -1.08 -2.93 -9.37
CA LYS A 123 -1.70 -1.64 -9.06
C LYS A 123 -2.75 -1.71 -7.96
N ARG A 124 -2.85 -2.84 -7.25
CA ARG A 124 -3.91 -3.06 -6.26
C ARG A 124 -3.90 -2.01 -5.16
N PHE A 125 -2.74 -1.54 -4.71
CA PHE A 125 -2.66 -0.59 -3.61
C PHE A 125 -3.26 0.76 -3.98
N GLU A 126 -2.97 1.25 -5.18
CA GLU A 126 -3.49 2.51 -5.67
C GLU A 126 -4.98 2.42 -6.00
N LYS A 127 -5.42 1.26 -6.49
CA LYS A 127 -6.86 0.96 -6.66
C LYS A 127 -7.58 0.94 -5.32
N ILE A 128 -7.03 0.28 -4.30
CA ILE A 128 -7.58 0.27 -2.95
C ILE A 128 -7.68 1.69 -2.40
N SER A 129 -6.62 2.50 -2.57
CA SER A 129 -6.65 3.91 -2.15
C SER A 129 -7.78 4.69 -2.82
N ASN A 130 -7.95 4.51 -4.12
CA ASN A 130 -9.02 5.16 -4.85
C ASN A 130 -10.41 4.70 -4.34
N ILE A 131 -10.63 3.39 -4.21
CA ILE A 131 -11.89 2.80 -3.74
C ILE A 131 -12.24 3.31 -2.34
N ILE A 132 -11.32 3.23 -1.38
CA ILE A 132 -11.58 3.66 -0.01
C ILE A 132 -11.79 5.17 0.07
N LYS A 133 -11.09 5.97 -0.74
CA LYS A 133 -11.31 7.42 -0.77
C LYS A 133 -12.68 7.76 -1.34
N THR A 134 -13.12 7.10 -2.42
CA THR A 134 -14.48 7.23 -2.94
C THR A 134 -15.51 6.79 -1.90
N PHE A 135 -15.26 5.69 -1.18
CA PHE A 135 -16.15 5.24 -0.12
C PHE A 135 -16.22 6.24 1.05
N LYS A 136 -15.09 6.77 1.50
CA LYS A 136 -15.02 7.82 2.54
C LYS A 136 -15.80 9.07 2.13
N GLN A 137 -15.72 9.49 0.86
CA GLN A 137 -16.52 10.61 0.36
C GLN A 137 -18.02 10.30 0.42
N SER A 138 -18.43 9.07 0.10
CA SER A 138 -19.82 8.63 0.22
C SER A 138 -20.30 8.61 1.68
N VAL A 139 -19.49 8.10 2.62
CA VAL A 139 -19.80 8.12 4.05
C VAL A 139 -19.93 9.55 4.58
N SER A 140 -19.06 10.47 4.13
CA SER A 140 -19.13 11.88 4.53
C SER A 140 -20.45 12.56 4.14
N LYS A 141 -21.14 12.10 3.09
CA LYS A 141 -22.48 12.61 2.72
C LYS A 141 -23.54 12.29 3.79
N LEU A 142 -23.32 11.23 4.58
CA LEU A 142 -24.16 10.85 5.72
C LEU A 142 -23.85 11.68 6.99
N ARG A 143 -22.94 12.67 6.90
CA ARG A 143 -22.47 13.49 8.03
C ARG A 143 -21.82 12.68 9.15
N THR A 144 -21.24 11.53 8.81
CA THR A 144 -20.46 10.68 9.72
C THR A 144 -19.06 10.45 9.17
N SER A 145 -18.15 9.99 10.04
CA SER A 145 -16.78 9.63 9.66
C SER A 145 -16.63 8.12 9.48
N PHE A 146 -15.90 7.70 8.45
CA PHE A 146 -15.48 6.32 8.30
C PHE A 146 -14.55 5.89 9.46
N SER A 147 -14.92 4.81 10.15
CA SER A 147 -14.18 4.25 11.30
C SER A 147 -13.32 3.05 10.92
N ASN A 148 -13.96 2.00 10.41
CA ASN A 148 -13.35 0.72 10.06
C ASN A 148 -14.21 0.01 9.01
N LEU A 149 -13.64 -1.01 8.39
CA LEU A 149 -14.31 -1.86 7.41
C LEU A 149 -13.79 -3.29 7.56
N ILE A 150 -14.72 -4.22 7.75
CA ILE A 150 -14.42 -5.66 7.79
C ILE A 150 -15.18 -6.30 6.64
N LEU A 151 -14.47 -7.01 5.77
CA LEU A 151 -15.05 -7.72 4.65
C LEU A 151 -14.73 -9.20 4.79
N GLU A 152 -15.78 -10.01 4.89
CA GLU A 152 -15.71 -11.46 4.93
C GLU A 152 -16.06 -12.01 3.55
N GLY A 153 -15.03 -12.44 2.81
CA GLY A 153 -15.18 -13.16 1.55
C GLY A 153 -15.22 -14.67 1.77
N GLY A 154 -15.42 -15.43 0.67
CA GLY A 154 -15.52 -16.89 0.74
C GLY A 154 -14.25 -17.59 1.25
N ASN A 155 -13.06 -17.10 0.87
CA ASN A 155 -11.75 -17.66 1.23
C ASN A 155 -10.81 -16.64 1.89
N VAL A 156 -11.26 -15.39 2.07
CA VAL A 156 -10.41 -14.28 2.49
C VAL A 156 -11.19 -13.37 3.43
N SER A 157 -10.56 -12.95 4.52
CA SER A 157 -11.01 -11.82 5.35
C SER A 157 -10.13 -10.62 5.12
N ILE A 158 -10.76 -9.44 5.08
CA ILE A 158 -10.06 -8.16 4.97
C ILE A 158 -10.48 -7.30 6.15
N TYR A 159 -9.51 -6.85 6.92
CA TYR A 159 -9.71 -5.92 8.04
C TYR A 159 -9.04 -4.60 7.70
N LEU A 160 -9.80 -3.51 7.68
CA LEU A 160 -9.31 -2.15 7.53
C LEU A 160 -9.65 -1.36 8.79
N GLU A 161 -8.64 -1.02 9.57
CA GLU A 161 -8.80 -0.42 10.89
C GLU A 161 -7.84 0.76 11.09
N ALA A 162 -8.24 1.74 11.90
CA ALA A 162 -7.36 2.82 12.32
C ALA A 162 -6.29 2.27 13.29
N LEU A 163 -5.03 2.31 12.85
CA LEU A 163 -3.88 1.85 13.63
C LEU A 163 -3.43 2.93 14.59
N THR A 164 -3.18 4.15 14.10
CA THR A 164 -2.80 5.32 14.90
C THR A 164 -3.72 6.50 14.57
N ASN A 165 -3.42 7.69 15.10
CA ASN A 165 -4.11 8.91 14.71
C ASN A 165 -3.90 9.28 13.23
N ASN A 166 -2.80 8.82 12.62
CA ASN A 166 -2.40 9.20 11.25
C ASN A 166 -2.29 8.01 10.29
N ILE A 167 -2.49 6.78 10.74
CA ILE A 167 -2.30 5.57 9.93
C ILE A 167 -3.53 4.65 10.00
N TYR A 168 -3.96 4.17 8.84
CA TYR A 168 -4.83 3.00 8.68
C TYR A 168 -3.97 1.77 8.37
N ILE A 169 -4.39 0.62 8.90
CA ILE A 169 -3.84 -0.69 8.55
C ILE A 169 -4.90 -1.53 7.85
N MET A 170 -4.52 -2.16 6.75
CA MET A 170 -5.31 -3.15 6.05
C MET A 170 -4.62 -4.51 6.17
N ILE A 171 -5.35 -5.53 6.62
CA ILE A 171 -4.84 -6.90 6.82
C ILE A 171 -5.70 -7.82 5.98
N ILE A 172 -5.05 -8.64 5.17
CA ILE A 172 -5.68 -9.65 4.33
C ILE A 172 -5.30 -11.02 4.90
N LEU A 173 -6.28 -11.75 5.42
CA LEU A 173 -6.11 -13.12 5.91
C LEU A 173 -6.75 -14.09 4.90
N ASP A 174 -6.04 -15.16 4.55
CA ASP A 174 -6.66 -16.29 3.86
C ASP A 174 -7.31 -17.18 4.93
N HIS A 175 -8.57 -17.58 4.75
CA HIS A 175 -9.27 -18.44 5.70
C HIS A 175 -8.51 -19.75 5.85
N ARG A 176 -7.96 -19.99 7.04
CA ARG A 176 -7.35 -21.26 7.37
C ARG A 176 -8.41 -22.17 7.96
N THR A 177 -8.87 -23.12 7.16
CA THR A 177 -9.58 -24.28 7.68
C THR A 177 -8.54 -25.19 8.33
N ASP A 178 -8.53 -25.28 9.65
CA ASP A 178 -7.77 -26.33 10.32
C ASP A 178 -8.44 -27.69 10.04
N ASN A 179 -7.72 -28.79 10.23
CA ASN A 179 -8.23 -30.16 9.99
C ASN A 179 -9.48 -30.51 10.83
N SER A 180 -9.82 -29.67 11.81
CA SER A 180 -11.00 -29.76 12.68
C SER A 180 -12.24 -29.04 12.13
N GLY A 181 -12.14 -28.31 11.00
CA GLY A 181 -13.25 -27.56 10.40
C GLY A 181 -13.60 -26.25 11.12
N TYR A 182 -12.87 -25.88 12.18
CA TYR A 182 -13.03 -24.62 12.89
C TYR A 182 -12.23 -23.50 12.21
N ARG A 183 -12.83 -22.32 12.10
CA ARG A 183 -12.18 -21.10 11.62
C ARG A 183 -11.24 -20.60 12.73
N VAL A 184 -9.93 -20.61 12.46
CA VAL A 184 -8.91 -20.15 13.42
C VAL A 184 -8.80 -18.61 13.43
N ASP A 185 -9.32 -17.95 12.39
CA ASP A 185 -9.31 -16.49 12.27
C ASP A 185 -10.44 -15.87 13.12
N ASP A 186 -10.27 -15.87 14.44
CA ASP A 186 -11.15 -15.11 15.33
C ASP A 186 -10.93 -13.62 15.10
N GLN A 187 -11.97 -12.94 14.60
CA GLN A 187 -11.98 -11.50 14.41
C GLN A 187 -11.49 -10.76 15.67
N ASN A 188 -11.89 -11.21 16.87
CA ASN A 188 -11.50 -10.54 18.11
C ASN A 188 -9.99 -10.61 18.35
N LEU A 189 -9.37 -11.74 18.02
CA LEU A 189 -7.92 -11.93 18.13
C LEU A 189 -7.17 -11.00 17.18
N VAL A 190 -7.66 -10.86 15.94
CA VAL A 190 -7.07 -9.93 14.96
C VAL A 190 -7.15 -8.50 15.45
N LEU A 191 -8.31 -8.08 15.96
CA LEU A 191 -8.52 -6.73 16.51
C LEU A 191 -7.65 -6.47 17.75
N GLU A 192 -7.49 -7.47 18.63
CA GLU A 192 -6.60 -7.37 19.79
C GLU A 192 -5.13 -7.23 19.36
N ASN A 193 -4.71 -8.00 18.36
CA ASN A 193 -3.36 -7.89 17.78
C ASN A 193 -3.11 -6.51 17.17
N ILE A 194 -4.07 -5.93 16.44
CA ILE A 194 -3.98 -4.55 15.93
C ILE A 194 -3.82 -3.56 17.09
N LYS A 195 -4.62 -3.73 18.15
CA LYS A 195 -4.56 -2.85 19.33
C LYS A 195 -3.20 -2.91 20.02
N LYS A 196 -2.57 -4.09 20.10
CA LYS A 196 -1.21 -4.23 20.65
C LYS A 196 -0.14 -3.65 19.73
N ALA A 197 -0.29 -3.82 18.42
CA ALA A 197 0.64 -3.27 17.44
C ALA A 197 0.64 -1.74 17.41
N ARG A 198 -0.49 -1.09 17.72
CA ARG A 198 -0.62 0.39 17.80
C ARG A 198 0.53 1.04 18.56
N GLU A 199 0.90 0.50 19.73
CA GLU A 199 1.97 1.04 20.57
C GLU A 199 3.34 1.07 19.86
N TRP A 200 3.59 0.15 18.93
CA TRP A 200 4.85 0.11 18.18
C TRP A 200 4.92 1.26 17.18
N PHE A 201 3.82 1.49 16.46
CA PHE A 201 3.75 2.52 15.42
C PHE A 201 3.62 3.94 16.00
N GLU A 202 2.94 4.11 17.13
CA GLU A 202 2.86 5.40 17.83
C GLU A 202 4.22 5.87 18.35
N LYS A 203 5.10 4.95 18.78
CA LYS A 203 6.48 5.30 19.16
C LYS A 203 7.28 5.86 17.99
N ILE A 204 7.08 5.31 16.79
CA ILE A 204 7.72 5.81 15.56
C ILE A 204 7.19 7.20 15.22
N GLU A 205 5.88 7.42 15.30
CA GLU A 205 5.29 8.75 15.07
C GLU A 205 5.77 9.77 16.08
N SER A 206 5.88 9.42 17.37
CA SER A 206 6.31 10.33 18.44
C SER A 206 7.77 10.77 18.28
N SER A 207 8.62 9.91 17.72
CA SER A 207 10.01 10.28 17.38
C SER A 207 10.10 11.38 16.32
N ARG A 208 9.02 11.60 15.55
CA ARG A 208 8.93 12.66 14.54
C ARG A 208 8.66 14.04 15.15
N THR A 209 8.08 14.11 16.35
CA THR A 209 7.66 15.36 16.99
C THR A 209 8.74 16.02 17.85
N THR A 210 9.82 15.30 18.15
CA THR A 210 10.91 15.76 19.04
C THR A 210 12.15 16.23 18.30
N SER A 211 12.07 16.48 16.98
CA SER A 211 13.17 17.05 16.17
C SER A 211 12.82 18.44 15.66
#